data_AF-A0A845YEZ7-F1
#
_entry.id   AF-A0A845YEZ7-F1
#
_cell.length_a   1.000
_cell.length_b   1.000
_cell.length_c   1.000
_cell.angle_alpha   90.00
_cell.angle_beta   90.00
_cell.angle_gamma   90.00
#
_symmetry.space_group_name_H-M   'P 1'
#
loop_
_entity.id
_entity.type
_entity.pdbx_description
1 polymer ?
#
loop_
_entity_poly.entity_id
_entity_poly.type
_entity_poly.pdbx_seq_one_letter_code
_entity_poly.pdbx_strand_id
1 'polypeptide(L)'
;MKQVAIIDTSIFCEFLNIPNMNSSRDKVFNDFQKLVSDDTSFLLPMAAVYETGNHIAQLSDGRNRRRFADFFVKEVKKAIKGDAPWQIMQIPTLEEIDIWLSEFPDLSMREVGMGDLSIIKEWEKAKKRTPFLRVFIWSLDKDLMGYDHQP
;
A
#
# COMPACT_ATOMS: atom_id res chain seq x y z
N MET A 1 10.85 17.53 -6.67
CA MET A 1 11.59 17.14 -5.44
C MET A 1 11.32 15.67 -5.22
N LYS A 2 12.32 14.85 -4.89
CA LYS A 2 12.09 13.41 -4.67
C LYS A 2 11.14 13.19 -3.49
N GLN A 3 10.16 12.31 -3.67
CA GLN A 3 9.16 11.97 -2.66
C GLN A 3 9.05 10.45 -2.55
N VAL A 4 8.51 9.96 -1.43
CA VAL A 4 8.24 8.55 -1.22
C VAL A 4 6.75 8.37 -0.93
N ALA A 5 6.08 7.55 -1.73
CA ALA A 5 4.69 7.16 -1.55
C ALA A 5 4.60 5.69 -1.12
N ILE A 6 4.00 5.42 0.03
CA ILE A 6 3.68 4.06 0.47
C ILE A 6 2.27 3.73 0.00
N ILE A 7 2.14 2.71 -0.84
CA ILE A 7 0.88 2.34 -1.48
C ILE A 7 0.01 1.56 -0.51
N ASP A 8 -1.18 2.07 -0.24
CA ASP A 8 -2.23 1.35 0.48
C ASP A 8 -3.01 0.37 -0.44
N THR A 9 -3.70 -0.61 0.17
CA THR A 9 -4.59 -1.58 -0.49
C THR A 9 -5.58 -0.91 -1.43
N SER A 10 -6.22 0.18 -0.99
CA SER A 10 -7.22 0.89 -1.80
C SER A 10 -6.66 1.36 -3.14
N ILE A 11 -5.45 1.95 -3.14
CA ILE A 11 -4.77 2.40 -4.36
C ILE A 11 -4.34 1.21 -5.21
N PHE A 12 -3.81 0.14 -4.61
CA PHE A 12 -3.36 -1.01 -5.39
C PHE A 12 -4.52 -1.74 -6.08
N CYS A 13 -5.67 -1.88 -5.40
CA CYS A 13 -6.90 -2.41 -5.98
C CYS A 13 -7.39 -1.57 -7.18
N GLU A 14 -7.32 -0.24 -7.05
CA GLU A 14 -7.64 0.70 -8.13
C GLU A 14 -6.73 0.49 -9.34
N PHE A 15 -5.42 0.28 -9.16
CA PHE A 15 -4.49 -0.05 -10.25
C PHE A 15 -4.78 -1.39 -10.92
N LEU A 16 -5.09 -2.41 -10.11
CA LEU A 16 -5.37 -3.76 -10.60
C LEU A 16 -6.77 -3.92 -11.20
N ASN A 17 -7.61 -2.90 -11.06
CA ASN A 17 -9.00 -2.90 -11.53
C ASN A 17 -9.86 -3.95 -10.80
N ILE A 18 -9.64 -4.14 -9.50
CA ILE A 18 -10.38 -5.15 -8.73
C ILE A 18 -11.87 -4.77 -8.68
N PRO A 19 -12.79 -5.68 -9.06
CA PRO A 19 -14.21 -5.37 -9.05
C PRO A 19 -14.69 -4.91 -7.67
N ASN A 20 -15.53 -3.87 -7.65
CA ASN A 20 -16.05 -3.21 -6.44
C ASN A 20 -15.00 -2.43 -5.62
N MET A 21 -13.76 -2.34 -6.11
CA MET A 21 -12.66 -1.58 -5.49
C MET A 21 -11.89 -0.75 -6.54
N ASN A 22 -12.61 -0.30 -7.57
CA ASN A 22 -12.06 0.35 -8.75
C ASN A 22 -12.89 1.58 -9.17
N SER A 23 -13.58 2.23 -8.22
CA SER A 23 -14.52 3.32 -8.50
C SER A 23 -13.84 4.66 -8.77
N SER A 24 -12.60 4.82 -8.33
CA SER A 24 -11.81 6.05 -8.44
C SER A 24 -10.65 5.94 -9.42
N ARG A 25 -10.70 4.96 -10.33
CA ARG A 25 -9.57 4.56 -11.16
C ARG A 25 -8.99 5.70 -11.97
N ASP A 26 -9.82 6.47 -12.68
CA ASP A 26 -9.34 7.60 -13.49
C ASP A 26 -8.63 8.64 -12.64
N LYS A 27 -9.15 8.92 -11.44
CA LYS A 27 -8.49 9.82 -10.48
C LYS A 27 -7.14 9.25 -10.04
N VAL A 28 -7.10 7.97 -9.66
CA VAL A 28 -5.85 7.31 -9.21
C VAL A 28 -4.79 7.31 -10.31
N PHE A 29 -5.17 7.04 -11.57
CA PHE A 29 -4.24 7.09 -12.70
C PHE A 29 -3.75 8.52 -13.01
N ASN A 30 -4.62 9.53 -12.90
CA ASN A 30 -4.21 10.92 -13.06
C ASN A 30 -3.26 11.36 -11.94
N ASP A 31 -3.54 10.98 -10.70
CA ASP A 31 -2.68 11.25 -9.54
C ASP A 31 -1.34 10.52 -9.68
N PHE A 32 -1.35 9.27 -10.16
CA PHE A 32 -0.13 8.51 -10.47
C PHE A 32 0.78 9.23 -11.46
N GLN A 33 0.21 9.73 -12.56
CA GLN A 33 0.99 10.43 -13.59
C GLN A 33 1.67 11.69 -13.04
N LYS A 34 0.99 12.43 -12.16
CA LYS A 34 1.58 13.58 -11.46
C LYS A 34 2.71 13.13 -10.53
N LEU A 35 2.48 12.10 -9.71
CA LEU A 35 3.48 11.58 -8.78
C LEU A 35 4.74 11.06 -9.50
N VAL A 36 4.56 10.38 -10.66
CA VAL A 36 5.67 9.97 -11.52
C VAL A 36 6.43 11.18 -12.07
N SER A 37 5.70 12.22 -12.52
CA SER A 37 6.31 13.48 -13.01
C SER A 37 7.09 14.21 -11.91
N ASP A 38 6.69 14.02 -10.66
CA ASP A 38 7.34 14.60 -9.49
C ASP A 38 8.54 13.78 -8.97
N ASP A 39 8.96 12.72 -9.67
CA ASP A 39 10.06 11.81 -9.28
C ASP A 39 9.77 11.10 -7.94
N THR A 40 8.54 10.61 -7.77
CA THR A 40 8.10 9.86 -6.58
C THR A 40 8.52 8.39 -6.68
N SER A 41 9.18 7.90 -5.63
CA SER A 41 9.42 6.48 -5.41
C SER A 41 8.21 5.83 -4.75
N PHE A 42 7.71 4.74 -5.31
CA PHE A 42 6.56 4.02 -4.76
C PHE A 42 7.00 2.76 -4.02
N LEU A 43 6.53 2.60 -2.80
CA LEU A 43 6.80 1.45 -1.95
C LEU A 43 5.51 0.66 -1.73
N LEU A 44 5.53 -0.64 -2.00
CA LEU A 44 4.40 -1.54 -1.83
C LEU A 44 4.59 -2.38 -0.55
N PRO A 45 3.87 -2.07 0.55
CA PRO A 45 3.93 -2.84 1.79
C PRO A 45 3.25 -4.21 1.63
N MET A 46 3.70 -5.18 2.42
CA MET A 46 3.15 -6.54 2.36
C MET A 46 1.69 -6.63 2.83
N ALA A 47 1.23 -5.73 3.70
CA ALA A 47 -0.19 -5.63 4.06
C ALA A 47 -1.07 -5.41 2.83
N ALA A 48 -0.71 -4.45 1.97
CA ALA A 48 -1.44 -4.19 0.72
C ALA A 48 -1.44 -5.41 -0.22
N VAL A 49 -0.33 -6.16 -0.25
CA VAL A 49 -0.25 -7.43 -1.00
C VAL A 49 -1.23 -8.47 -0.46
N TYR A 50 -1.25 -8.70 0.86
CA TYR A 50 -2.10 -9.70 1.49
C TYR A 50 -3.60 -9.34 1.38
N GLU A 51 -3.95 -8.10 1.67
CA GLU A 51 -5.34 -7.63 1.62
C GLU A 51 -5.89 -7.62 0.19
N THR A 52 -5.09 -7.17 -0.78
CA THR A 52 -5.48 -7.26 -2.20
C THR A 52 -5.70 -8.72 -2.62
N GLY A 53 -4.85 -9.64 -2.17
CA GLY A 53 -5.04 -11.08 -2.38
C GLY A 53 -6.36 -11.60 -1.79
N ASN A 54 -6.71 -11.15 -0.58
CA ASN A 54 -7.98 -11.50 0.07
C ASN A 54 -9.18 -10.96 -0.70
N HIS A 55 -9.15 -9.70 -1.14
CA HIS A 55 -10.23 -9.12 -1.95
C HIS A 55 -10.44 -9.89 -3.26
N ILE A 56 -9.35 -10.30 -3.93
CA ILE A 56 -9.43 -11.16 -5.12
C ILE A 56 -10.10 -12.50 -4.79
N ALA A 57 -9.73 -13.14 -3.67
CA ALA A 57 -10.30 -14.42 -3.26
C ALA A 57 -11.79 -14.33 -2.92
N GLN A 58 -12.26 -13.16 -2.47
CA GLN A 58 -13.66 -12.89 -2.10
C GLN A 58 -14.55 -12.50 -3.29
N LEU A 59 -14.02 -12.31 -4.50
CA LEU A 59 -14.84 -12.03 -5.68
C LEU A 59 -15.86 -13.15 -5.92
N SER A 60 -17.09 -12.80 -6.27
CA SER A 60 -18.19 -13.77 -6.42
C SER A 60 -18.02 -14.70 -7.63
N ASP A 61 -17.55 -14.20 -8.78
CA ASP A 61 -17.30 -14.99 -9.99
C ASP A 61 -15.90 -15.66 -9.94
N GLY A 62 -15.87 -17.00 -10.02
CA GLY A 62 -14.63 -17.78 -10.04
C GLY A 62 -13.71 -17.49 -11.23
N ARG A 63 -14.26 -17.09 -12.38
CA ARG A 63 -13.46 -16.65 -13.53
C ARG A 63 -12.74 -15.34 -13.24
N ASN A 64 -13.40 -14.42 -12.54
CA ASN A 64 -12.77 -13.19 -12.07
C ASN A 64 -11.70 -13.49 -11.03
N ARG A 65 -11.96 -14.37 -10.05
CA ARG A 65 -10.93 -14.81 -9.08
C ARG A 65 -9.66 -15.27 -9.79
N ARG A 66 -9.78 -16.16 -10.78
CA ARG A 66 -8.62 -16.64 -11.55
C ARG A 66 -7.91 -15.52 -12.30
N ARG A 67 -8.66 -14.74 -13.09
CA ARG A 67 -8.14 -13.65 -13.92
C ARG A 67 -7.39 -12.60 -13.11
N PHE A 68 -7.99 -12.11 -12.02
CA PHE A 68 -7.38 -11.08 -11.20
C PHE A 68 -6.22 -11.64 -10.37
N ALA A 69 -6.29 -12.90 -9.91
CA ALA A 69 -5.15 -13.54 -9.25
C ALA A 69 -3.93 -13.66 -10.18
N ASP A 70 -4.13 -14.04 -11.46
CA ASP A 70 -3.03 -14.07 -12.44
C ASP A 70 -2.42 -12.69 -12.66
N PHE A 71 -3.26 -11.66 -12.79
CA PHE A 71 -2.79 -10.30 -12.99
C PHE A 71 -2.06 -9.76 -11.76
N PHE A 72 -2.61 -9.95 -10.56
CA PHE A 72 -1.98 -9.62 -9.29
C PHE A 72 -0.61 -10.29 -9.14
N VAL A 73 -0.51 -11.60 -9.38
CA VAL A 73 0.77 -12.33 -9.30
C VAL A 73 1.79 -11.76 -10.29
N LYS A 74 1.37 -11.44 -11.51
CA LYS A 74 2.23 -10.81 -12.51
C LYS A 74 2.79 -9.48 -12.00
N GLU A 75 1.95 -8.59 -11.49
CA GLU A 75 2.38 -7.25 -11.06
C GLU A 75 3.22 -7.29 -9.77
N VAL A 76 2.88 -8.15 -8.80
CA VAL A 76 3.71 -8.34 -7.60
C VAL A 76 5.08 -8.95 -7.95
N LYS A 77 5.14 -9.91 -8.88
CA LYS A 77 6.43 -10.46 -9.35
C LYS A 77 7.31 -9.41 -10.03
N LYS A 78 6.72 -8.47 -10.78
CA LYS A 78 7.47 -7.34 -11.34
C LYS A 78 8.02 -6.43 -10.23
N ALA A 79 7.21 -6.14 -9.21
CA ALA A 79 7.62 -5.33 -8.06
C ALA A 79 8.81 -5.94 -7.31
N ILE A 80 8.82 -7.27 -7.13
CA ILE A 80 9.93 -8.00 -6.53
C ILE A 80 11.22 -7.88 -7.37
N LYS A 81 11.09 -7.88 -8.70
CA LYS A 81 12.23 -7.76 -9.62
C LYS A 81 12.72 -6.32 -9.85
N GLY A 82 11.94 -5.32 -9.39
CA GLY A 82 12.19 -3.92 -9.72
C GLY A 82 11.72 -3.50 -11.12
N ASP A 83 10.89 -4.32 -11.77
CA ASP A 83 10.32 -4.07 -13.11
C ASP A 83 8.95 -3.36 -13.07
N ALA A 84 8.47 -3.00 -11.88
CA ALA A 84 7.23 -2.26 -11.68
C ALA A 84 7.52 -0.83 -11.17
N PRO A 85 6.58 0.12 -11.32
CA PRO A 85 6.72 1.45 -10.74
C PRO A 85 6.87 1.45 -9.21
N TRP A 86 6.39 0.39 -8.55
CA TRP A 86 6.50 0.19 -7.11
C TRP A 86 7.49 -0.92 -6.75
N GLN A 87 8.19 -0.71 -5.65
CA GLN A 87 9.13 -1.67 -5.07
C GLN A 87 8.52 -2.31 -3.83
N ILE A 88 8.63 -3.64 -3.72
CA ILE A 88 8.18 -4.36 -2.52
C ILE A 88 9.01 -3.91 -1.30
N MET A 89 8.32 -3.61 -0.21
CA MET A 89 8.97 -3.34 1.08
C MET A 89 9.46 -4.64 1.73
N GLN A 90 10.46 -4.52 2.59
CA GLN A 90 10.94 -5.66 3.37
C GLN A 90 9.84 -6.15 4.31
N ILE A 91 9.81 -7.46 4.55
CA ILE A 91 8.94 -8.06 5.56
C ILE A 91 9.46 -7.64 6.95
N PRO A 92 8.58 -7.24 7.88
CA PRO A 92 9.00 -6.87 9.23
C PRO A 92 9.67 -8.02 9.97
N THR A 93 10.62 -7.71 10.85
CA THR A 93 11.23 -8.70 11.74
C THR A 93 10.28 -9.11 12.86
N LEU A 94 10.60 -10.20 13.57
CA LEU A 94 9.78 -10.63 14.71
C LEU A 94 9.78 -9.58 15.84
N GLU A 95 10.90 -8.88 16.03
CA GLU A 95 11.02 -7.80 17.02
C GLU A 95 10.13 -6.60 16.64
N GLU A 96 10.05 -6.28 15.34
CA GLU A 96 9.16 -5.21 14.87
C GLU A 96 7.70 -5.61 15.06
N ILE A 97 7.34 -6.86 14.75
CA ILE A 97 5.97 -7.38 14.96
C ILE A 97 5.61 -7.37 16.46
N ASP A 98 6.52 -7.74 17.35
CA ASP A 98 6.29 -7.73 18.81
C ASP A 98 5.96 -6.32 19.33
N ILE A 99 6.69 -5.30 18.85
CA ILE A 99 6.38 -3.89 19.15
C ILE A 99 5.00 -3.52 18.62
N TRP A 100 4.66 -3.90 17.39
CA TRP A 100 3.37 -3.57 16.79
C TRP A 100 2.22 -4.22 17.55
N LEU A 101 2.36 -5.48 17.96
CA LEU A 101 1.38 -6.20 18.76
C LEU A 101 1.17 -5.58 20.14
N SER A 102 2.22 -4.99 20.73
CA SER A 102 2.12 -4.29 22.01
C SER A 102 1.30 -3.00 21.91
N GLU A 103 1.31 -2.34 20.75
CA GLU A 103 0.55 -1.10 20.49
C GLU A 103 -0.87 -1.36 19.96
N PHE A 104 -1.09 -2.53 19.34
CA PHE A 104 -2.34 -2.85 18.64
C PHE A 104 -3.61 -2.75 19.51
N PRO A 105 -3.65 -3.19 20.78
CA PRO A 105 -4.87 -3.10 21.60
C PRO A 105 -5.42 -1.67 21.68
N ASP A 106 -4.58 -0.67 21.91
CA ASP A 106 -5.01 0.73 22.02
C ASP A 106 -5.49 1.30 20.69
N LEU A 107 -4.89 0.88 19.58
CA LEU A 107 -5.26 1.29 18.24
C LEU A 107 -6.54 0.59 17.76
N SER A 108 -6.76 -0.65 18.17
CA SER A 108 -8.00 -1.40 17.87
C SER A 108 -9.23 -0.72 18.49
N MET A 109 -9.07 -0.05 19.65
CA MET A 109 -10.12 0.79 20.25
C MET A 109 -10.49 2.01 19.41
N ARG A 110 -9.67 2.35 18.40
CA ARG A 110 -9.89 3.39 17.41
C ARG A 110 -10.19 2.83 16.02
N GLU A 111 -10.60 1.56 15.96
CA GLU A 111 -10.99 0.86 14.73
C GLU A 111 -9.84 0.69 13.71
N VAL A 112 -8.59 0.87 14.13
CA VAL A 112 -7.42 0.66 13.27
C VAL A 112 -7.08 -0.83 13.19
N GLY A 113 -7.08 -1.38 11.97
CA GLY A 113 -6.70 -2.76 11.72
C GLY A 113 -5.20 -3.02 11.87
N MET A 114 -4.81 -4.28 12.07
CA MET A 114 -3.39 -4.65 12.10
C MET A 114 -2.69 -4.39 10.76
N GLY A 115 -3.43 -4.51 9.64
CA GLY A 115 -2.96 -4.15 8.31
C GLY A 115 -2.57 -2.67 8.24
N ASP A 116 -3.51 -1.78 8.55
CA ASP A 116 -3.29 -0.32 8.61
C ASP A 116 -2.14 0.05 9.56
N LEU A 117 -2.13 -0.54 10.76
CA LEU A 117 -1.04 -0.35 11.72
C LEU A 117 0.32 -0.70 11.09
N SER A 118 0.42 -1.83 10.39
CA SER A 118 1.68 -2.21 9.75
C SER A 118 2.09 -1.21 8.65
N ILE A 119 1.16 -0.66 7.87
CA ILE A 119 1.45 0.37 6.86
C ILE A 119 1.94 1.67 7.55
N ILE A 120 1.28 2.08 8.64
CA ILE A 120 1.68 3.24 9.44
C ILE A 120 3.10 3.05 10.00
N LYS A 121 3.43 1.85 10.49
CA LYS A 121 4.77 1.54 11.00
C LYS A 121 5.84 1.54 9.92
N GLU A 122 5.52 1.02 8.74
CA GLU A 122 6.40 1.12 7.58
C GLU A 122 6.60 2.58 7.13
N TRP A 123 5.57 3.43 7.22
CA TRP A 123 5.69 4.87 7.02
C TRP A 123 6.59 5.55 8.05
N GLU A 124 6.45 5.23 9.33
CA GLU A 124 7.33 5.75 10.37
C GLU A 124 8.80 5.39 10.13
N LYS A 125 9.08 4.15 9.70
CA LYS A 125 10.43 3.70 9.34
C LYS A 125 10.97 4.45 8.12
N ALA A 126 10.18 4.58 7.05
CA ALA A 126 10.58 5.28 5.84
C ALA A 126 10.91 6.76 6.11
N LYS A 127 10.05 7.43 6.88
CA LYS A 127 10.26 8.81 7.37
C LYS A 127 11.57 8.95 8.14
N LYS A 128 11.84 8.06 9.10
CA LYS A 128 13.07 8.09 9.91
C LYS A 128 14.33 7.88 9.07
N ARG A 129 14.27 7.04 8.02
CA ARG A 129 15.40 6.77 7.11
C ARG A 129 15.66 7.91 6.12
N THR A 130 14.64 8.68 5.78
CA THR A 130 14.71 9.74 4.76
C THR A 130 14.07 11.04 5.25
N PRO A 131 14.55 11.64 6.36
CA PRO A 131 13.88 12.78 7.00
C PRO A 131 13.82 14.04 6.11
N PHE A 132 14.71 14.14 5.11
CA PHE A 132 14.81 15.22 4.16
C PHE A 132 13.94 15.06 2.90
N LEU A 133 13.17 13.96 2.78
CA LEU A 133 12.21 13.74 1.71
C LEU A 133 10.79 13.83 2.25
N ARG A 134 9.83 14.21 1.40
CA ARG A 134 8.42 14.01 1.72
C ARG A 134 8.12 12.52 1.70
N VAL A 135 7.49 12.00 2.74
CA VAL A 135 7.08 10.59 2.86
C VAL A 135 5.62 10.54 3.25
N PHE A 136 4.78 9.91 2.44
CA PHE A 136 3.35 9.86 2.70
C PHE A 136 2.74 8.49 2.37
N ILE A 137 1.62 8.18 3.03
CA ILE A 137 0.79 7.02 2.65
C ILE A 137 -0.16 7.49 1.54
N TRP A 138 -0.08 6.85 0.39
CA TRP A 138 -1.01 7.09 -0.71
C TRP A 138 -2.18 6.11 -0.58
N SER A 139 -3.33 6.65 -0.15
CA SER A 139 -4.55 5.90 0.14
C SER A 139 -5.80 6.68 -0.29
N LEU A 140 -6.91 5.96 -0.53
CA LEU A 140 -8.27 6.52 -0.59
C LEU A 140 -9.00 6.44 0.76
N ASP A 141 -8.41 5.76 1.75
CA ASP A 141 -8.89 5.69 3.12
C ASP A 141 -8.53 6.97 3.88
N LYS A 142 -9.55 7.61 4.48
CA LYS A 142 -9.39 8.86 5.22
C LYS A 142 -8.51 8.71 6.44
N ASP A 143 -8.50 7.54 7.07
CA ASP A 143 -7.73 7.29 8.27
C ASP A 143 -6.23 7.21 7.96
N LEU A 144 -5.86 6.82 6.74
CA LEU A 144 -4.48 6.76 6.27
C LEU A 144 -4.01 8.03 5.53
N MET A 145 -4.92 8.83 4.98
CA MET A 145 -4.59 10.07 4.24
C MET A 145 -3.88 11.13 5.09
N GLY A 146 -4.03 11.09 6.43
CA GLY A 146 -3.38 12.04 7.34
C GLY A 146 -1.87 11.82 7.51
N TYR A 147 -1.33 10.70 7.05
CA TYR A 147 0.07 10.35 7.21
C TYR A 147 0.92 10.92 6.06
N ASP A 148 1.26 12.19 6.18
CA ASP A 148 2.09 12.95 5.22
C ASP A 148 3.17 13.74 5.96
N HIS A 149 4.41 13.26 5.88
CA HIS A 149 5.58 13.94 6.42
C HIS A 149 6.17 14.86 5.36
N GLN A 150 6.33 16.14 5.69
CA GLN A 150 7.09 17.11 4.91
C GLN A 150 8.47 17.32 5.54
N PRO A 151 9.55 17.48 4.75
CA PRO A 151 10.89 17.78 5.25
C PRO A 151 10.98 19.01 6.17
#